data_AF-A0A1B7MT29-F1
#
_entry.id   AF-A0A1B7MT29-F1
#
_cell.length_a   1.000
_cell.length_b   1.000
_cell.length_c   1.000
_cell.angle_alpha   90.00
_cell.angle_beta   90.00
_cell.angle_gamma   90.00
#
_symmetry.space_group_name_H-M   'P 1'
#
loop_
_entity.id
_entity.type
_entity.pdbx_description
1 polymer ?
#
loop_
_entity_poly.entity_id
_entity_poly.type
_entity_poly.pdbx_seq_one_letter_code
_entity_poly.pdbx_strand_id
1 'polypeptide(L)'
;MPSLNLKVKKMEIVALLDELARDNKRSYVKEKSRREELLAEVIDSAIDWLNQIWRVVYEYGTNFSKAHDCLLYASQALEQIGNARVGCKCSFMNIYISSKIRRSSGKVVKAFHFTGAHNLERIMLWIWRDLFVVMLAEGTKRQQAAIPDMLDDIRVEFGWDALERLLYGGEKSSDDDDDMDDEDFDFDSNDPIIWDEDNQDNDEDYTDTEGSSNGTACSDAQCLCGFHASHWSNKLNDARVRLRGLVRASLISQFSTMPSHTLFTSIVGISEADGMDGHDVCEELLPTLMRIATHSSENYAAALHICAMHDHRDKLMTLLTNHTHLLRPRDVAPYQLATIILSASPTYHLNALRILEKELLDTAHAIHAAVRSAFCHIDTLANKTELTEIVGLHQEALGRRGRIERWVGAVVTPSSESAHPMALAALMMGLPLPPGMEGTMDDADPLGYIDVDIDDPELEDLREEFRPNLKGRLDGWIAVGRTVKGGMAVLLKVYTVVVEMMPFMGVPDVVDEMTARYRSFFSKDGIETDEKNTTN
;
A
#
# COMPACT_ATOMS: atom_id res chain seq x y z
N MET A 1 -11.13 -34.88 21.92
CA MET A 1 -10.34 -34.25 20.84
C MET A 1 -11.22 -34.07 19.61
N PRO A 2 -11.43 -32.81 19.13
CA PRO A 2 -12.14 -32.54 17.88
C PRO A 2 -11.40 -33.15 16.68
N SER A 3 -12.14 -33.68 15.70
CA SER A 3 -11.54 -34.14 14.44
C SER A 3 -11.49 -32.99 13.44
N LEU A 4 -10.29 -32.52 13.08
CA LEU A 4 -10.13 -31.56 11.97
C LEU A 4 -10.44 -32.27 10.65
N ASN A 5 -11.67 -32.15 10.15
CA ASN A 5 -12.07 -32.77 8.88
C ASN A 5 -12.14 -31.73 7.77
N LEU A 6 -10.97 -31.39 7.23
CA LEU A 6 -10.83 -30.40 6.16
C LEU A 6 -11.74 -30.71 4.96
N LYS A 7 -11.92 -31.98 4.60
CA LYS A 7 -12.77 -32.35 3.46
C LYS A 7 -14.24 -32.01 3.70
N VAL A 8 -14.75 -32.30 4.89
CA VAL A 8 -16.15 -31.99 5.25
C VAL A 8 -16.35 -30.47 5.30
N LYS A 9 -15.42 -29.74 5.92
CA LYS A 9 -15.49 -28.27 5.98
C LYS A 9 -15.35 -27.62 4.60
N LYS A 10 -14.53 -28.18 3.71
CA LYS A 10 -14.47 -27.79 2.30
C LYS A 10 -15.83 -27.91 1.62
N MET A 11 -16.49 -29.06 1.76
CA MET A 11 -17.81 -29.28 1.16
C MET A 11 -18.88 -28.34 1.72
N GLU A 12 -18.86 -28.09 3.03
CA GLU A 12 -19.79 -27.18 3.70
C GLU A 12 -19.63 -25.73 3.20
N ILE A 13 -18.41 -25.20 3.23
CA ILE A 13 -18.13 -23.83 2.79
C ILE A 13 -18.42 -23.67 1.29
N VAL A 14 -18.03 -24.62 0.44
CA VAL A 14 -18.34 -24.58 -1.00
C VAL A 14 -19.85 -24.59 -1.24
N ALA A 15 -20.62 -25.38 -0.48
CA ALA A 15 -22.08 -25.39 -0.61
C ALA A 15 -22.70 -24.03 -0.24
N LEU A 16 -22.20 -23.37 0.81
CA LEU A 16 -22.64 -22.03 1.20
C LEU A 16 -22.25 -20.97 0.17
N LEU A 17 -21.04 -21.05 -0.40
CA LEU A 17 -20.59 -20.17 -1.49
C LEU A 17 -21.46 -20.33 -2.75
N ASP A 18 -21.81 -21.57 -3.10
CA ASP A 18 -22.71 -21.86 -4.21
C ASP A 18 -24.13 -21.33 -3.95
N GLU A 19 -24.58 -21.33 -2.69
CA GLU A 19 -25.85 -20.71 -2.30
C GLU A 19 -25.81 -19.19 -2.40
N LEU A 20 -24.72 -18.56 -1.94
CA LEU A 20 -24.50 -17.12 -2.08
C LEU A 20 -24.47 -16.70 -3.55
N ALA A 21 -23.81 -17.47 -4.41
CA ALA A 21 -23.77 -17.23 -5.85
C ALA A 21 -25.15 -17.41 -6.51
N ARG A 22 -25.97 -18.36 -6.04
CA ARG A 22 -27.35 -18.55 -6.51
C ARG A 22 -28.28 -17.44 -6.04
N ASP A 23 -28.16 -16.99 -4.79
CA ASP A 23 -28.94 -15.87 -4.22
C ASP A 23 -28.69 -14.57 -5.00
N ASN A 24 -27.43 -14.32 -5.37
CA ASN A 24 -27.10 -13.18 -6.23
C ASN A 24 -27.85 -13.19 -7.56
N LYS A 25 -27.94 -14.36 -8.20
CA LYS A 25 -28.66 -14.50 -9.48
C LYS A 25 -30.17 -14.33 -9.30
N ARG A 26 -30.72 -14.77 -8.17
CA ARG A 26 -32.16 -14.65 -7.85
C ARG A 26 -32.58 -13.24 -7.50
N SER A 27 -31.75 -12.51 -6.74
CA SER A 27 -32.05 -11.13 -6.34
C SER A 27 -32.20 -10.19 -7.54
N TYR A 28 -31.51 -10.50 -8.65
CA TYR A 28 -31.68 -9.80 -9.94
C TYR A 28 -33.09 -9.94 -10.54
N VAL A 29 -33.84 -10.99 -10.18
CA VAL A 29 -35.18 -11.32 -10.70
C VAL A 29 -36.30 -10.88 -9.74
N LYS A 30 -36.03 -9.87 -8.89
CA LYS A 30 -36.97 -9.27 -7.89
C LYS A 30 -37.28 -10.10 -6.64
N GLU A 31 -36.47 -11.10 -6.30
CA GLU A 31 -36.55 -11.75 -4.98
C GLU A 31 -35.73 -10.96 -3.93
N LYS A 32 -36.18 -10.90 -2.67
CA LYS A 32 -35.41 -10.29 -1.59
C LYS A 32 -34.14 -11.11 -1.34
N SER A 33 -32.98 -10.48 -1.53
CA SER A 33 -31.66 -11.08 -1.27
C SER A 33 -31.52 -11.56 0.18
N ARG A 34 -30.91 -12.74 0.38
CA ARG A 34 -30.53 -13.30 1.68
C ARG A 34 -29.01 -13.25 1.92
N ARG A 35 -28.31 -12.42 1.15
CA ARG A 35 -26.84 -12.28 1.19
C ARG A 35 -26.28 -12.08 2.60
N GLU A 36 -26.87 -11.20 3.41
CA GLU A 36 -26.38 -10.92 4.77
C GLU A 36 -26.48 -12.15 5.69
N GLU A 37 -27.59 -12.90 5.61
CA GLU A 37 -27.80 -14.12 6.38
C GLU A 37 -26.80 -15.22 5.97
N LEU A 38 -26.60 -15.41 4.66
CA LEU A 38 -25.64 -16.40 4.14
C LEU A 38 -24.19 -16.04 4.48
N LEU A 39 -23.82 -14.76 4.39
CA LEU A 39 -22.50 -14.29 4.79
C LEU A 39 -22.26 -14.54 6.28
N ALA A 40 -23.23 -14.20 7.13
CA ALA A 40 -23.15 -14.45 8.57
C ALA A 40 -22.99 -15.95 8.88
N GLU A 41 -23.75 -16.82 8.21
CA GLU A 41 -23.65 -18.27 8.40
C GLU A 41 -22.27 -18.83 8.01
N VAL A 42 -21.69 -18.35 6.92
CA VAL A 42 -20.33 -18.74 6.51
C VAL A 42 -19.30 -18.28 7.54
N ILE A 43 -19.42 -17.04 8.01
CA ILE A 43 -18.51 -16.44 9.00
C ILE A 43 -18.61 -17.19 10.34
N ASP A 44 -19.83 -17.47 10.82
CA ASP A 44 -20.05 -18.22 12.06
C ASP A 44 -19.48 -19.65 11.95
N SER A 45 -19.72 -20.32 10.82
CA SER A 45 -19.15 -21.65 10.57
C SER A 45 -17.61 -21.64 10.54
N ALA A 46 -17.00 -20.58 9.98
CA ALA A 46 -15.56 -20.39 9.99
C ALA A 46 -15.04 -20.14 11.41
N ILE A 47 -15.66 -19.24 12.18
CA ILE A 47 -15.29 -18.93 13.57
C ILE A 47 -15.35 -20.17 14.47
N ASP A 48 -16.42 -20.94 14.38
CA ASP A 48 -16.57 -22.19 15.12
C ASP A 48 -15.47 -23.18 14.77
N TRP A 49 -15.07 -23.23 13.51
CA TRP A 49 -14.00 -24.08 13.05
C TRP A 49 -12.62 -23.59 13.51
N LEU A 50 -12.36 -22.28 13.49
CA LEU A 50 -11.14 -21.67 14.04
C LEU A 50 -10.95 -22.03 15.52
N ASN A 51 -12.02 -21.99 16.33
CA ASN A 51 -11.98 -22.44 17.73
C ASN A 51 -11.62 -23.93 17.86
N GLN A 52 -12.12 -24.79 16.95
CA GLN A 52 -11.74 -26.22 16.94
C GLN A 52 -10.28 -26.44 16.55
N ILE A 53 -9.77 -25.70 15.56
CA ILE A 53 -8.37 -25.73 15.14
C ILE A 53 -7.48 -25.34 16.32
N TRP A 54 -7.78 -24.21 16.96
CA TRP A 54 -7.05 -23.74 18.12
C TRP A 54 -7.01 -24.78 19.24
N ARG A 55 -8.16 -25.40 19.59
CA ARG A 55 -8.19 -26.45 20.63
C ARG A 55 -7.28 -27.62 20.29
N VAL A 56 -7.35 -28.14 19.05
CA VAL A 56 -6.53 -29.30 18.62
C VAL A 56 -5.04 -29.01 18.75
N VAL A 57 -4.64 -27.79 18.43
CA VAL A 57 -3.26 -27.34 18.50
C VAL A 57 -2.83 -27.05 19.94
N TYR A 58 -3.56 -26.18 20.63
CA TYR A 58 -3.17 -25.63 21.93
C TYR A 58 -3.43 -26.59 23.10
N GLU A 59 -4.59 -27.25 23.13
CA GLU A 59 -4.95 -28.13 24.26
C GLU A 59 -4.42 -29.56 24.07
N TYR A 60 -4.36 -30.04 22.83
CA TYR A 60 -3.95 -31.43 22.54
C TYR A 60 -2.53 -31.55 21.98
N GLY A 61 -1.87 -30.45 21.59
CA GLY A 61 -0.49 -30.46 21.14
C GLY A 61 -0.23 -31.33 19.90
N THR A 62 -1.18 -31.42 18.97
CA THR A 62 -1.12 -32.39 17.86
C THR A 62 -1.68 -31.87 16.55
N ASN A 63 -1.48 -32.64 15.47
CA ASN A 63 -1.97 -32.36 14.11
C ASN A 63 -1.57 -30.99 13.53
N PHE A 64 -0.40 -30.45 13.92
CA PHE A 64 0.05 -29.12 13.51
C PHE A 64 -0.03 -28.86 12.01
N SER A 65 0.50 -29.75 11.15
CA SER A 65 0.42 -29.58 9.69
C SER A 65 -1.02 -29.53 9.19
N LYS A 66 -1.88 -30.39 9.72
CA LYS A 66 -3.30 -30.41 9.33
C LYS A 66 -4.04 -29.17 9.81
N ALA A 67 -3.68 -28.64 10.99
CA ALA A 67 -4.23 -27.40 11.51
C ALA A 67 -3.80 -26.20 10.64
N HIS A 68 -2.54 -26.17 10.23
CA HIS A 68 -2.02 -25.19 9.27
C HIS A 68 -2.78 -25.25 7.93
N ASP A 69 -2.97 -26.44 7.34
CA ASP A 69 -3.78 -26.61 6.10
C ASP A 69 -5.23 -26.13 6.27
N CYS A 70 -5.79 -26.27 7.48
CA CYS A 70 -7.15 -25.81 7.78
C CYS A 70 -7.21 -24.28 7.86
N LEU A 71 -6.19 -23.62 8.42
CA LEU A 71 -6.11 -22.15 8.49
C LEU A 71 -5.91 -21.54 7.11
N LEU A 72 -5.02 -22.11 6.28
CA LEU A 72 -4.87 -21.71 4.88
C LEU A 72 -6.17 -21.88 4.08
N TYR A 73 -6.92 -22.94 4.32
CA TYR A 73 -8.21 -23.06 3.64
C TYR A 73 -9.23 -22.02 4.13
N ALA A 74 -9.22 -21.68 5.42
CA ALA A 74 -10.10 -20.66 5.96
C ALA A 74 -9.78 -19.27 5.36
N SER A 75 -8.51 -18.93 5.16
CA SER A 75 -8.10 -17.68 4.50
C SER A 75 -8.57 -17.61 3.05
N GLN A 76 -8.31 -18.67 2.27
CA GLN A 76 -8.72 -18.76 0.87
C GLN A 76 -10.24 -18.68 0.72
N ALA A 77 -10.98 -19.26 1.65
CA ALA A 77 -12.44 -19.17 1.67
C ALA A 77 -12.90 -17.72 1.91
N LEU A 78 -12.29 -16.99 2.84
CA LEU A 78 -12.61 -15.59 3.11
C LEU A 78 -12.27 -14.69 1.94
N GLU A 79 -11.13 -14.91 1.29
CA GLU A 79 -10.74 -14.18 0.09
C GLU A 79 -11.75 -14.41 -1.05
N GLN A 80 -12.18 -15.65 -1.28
CA GLN A 80 -13.21 -15.98 -2.28
C GLN A 80 -14.54 -15.27 -2.00
N ILE A 81 -14.92 -15.11 -0.73
CA ILE A 81 -16.12 -14.37 -0.35
C ILE A 81 -15.95 -12.88 -0.66
N GLY A 82 -14.80 -12.29 -0.32
CA GLY A 82 -14.49 -10.88 -0.55
C GLY A 82 -14.39 -10.53 -2.04
N ASN A 83 -13.91 -11.47 -2.86
CA ASN A 83 -13.71 -11.32 -4.30
C ASN A 83 -14.89 -11.82 -5.16
N ALA A 84 -15.90 -12.43 -4.54
CA ALA A 84 -17.11 -12.83 -5.25
C ALA A 84 -17.75 -11.57 -5.88
N ARG A 85 -17.89 -11.57 -7.22
CA ARG A 85 -18.53 -10.50 -8.03
C ARG A 85 -20.04 -10.41 -7.79
N VAL A 86 -20.43 -10.19 -6.53
CA VAL A 86 -21.77 -10.33 -6.01
C VAL A 86 -22.17 -9.02 -5.32
N GLY A 87 -22.46 -7.98 -6.11
CA GLY A 87 -22.92 -6.69 -5.61
C GLY A 87 -21.89 -5.89 -4.81
N CYS A 88 -22.35 -4.94 -3.98
CA CYS A 88 -21.44 -4.14 -3.14
C CYS A 88 -20.69 -5.02 -2.12
N LYS A 89 -19.40 -4.73 -1.91
CA LYS A 89 -18.58 -5.29 -0.82
C LYS A 89 -18.99 -4.78 0.57
N CYS A 90 -19.86 -3.79 0.64
CA CYS A 90 -20.39 -3.14 1.84
C CYS A 90 -20.76 -4.14 2.96
N SER A 91 -21.55 -5.18 2.67
CA SER A 91 -21.98 -6.15 3.69
C SER A 91 -20.82 -6.99 4.24
N PHE A 92 -19.80 -7.26 3.42
CA PHE A 92 -18.60 -7.99 3.83
C PHE A 92 -17.67 -7.10 4.66
N MET A 93 -17.56 -5.81 4.31
CA MET A 93 -16.72 -4.85 5.04
C MET A 93 -17.37 -4.35 6.34
N ASN A 94 -18.71 -4.34 6.43
CA ASN A 94 -19.43 -3.74 7.57
C ASN A 94 -20.10 -4.75 8.52
N ILE A 95 -19.93 -6.06 8.31
CA ILE A 95 -20.50 -7.05 9.22
C ILE A 95 -19.78 -7.00 10.58
N TYR A 96 -20.52 -6.75 11.64
CA TYR A 96 -19.96 -6.80 12.99
C TYR A 96 -19.73 -8.26 13.41
N ILE A 97 -18.50 -8.57 13.83
CA ILE A 97 -18.10 -9.90 14.27
C ILE A 97 -17.70 -9.84 15.74
N SER A 98 -18.38 -10.64 16.57
CA SER A 98 -17.98 -10.92 17.95
C SER A 98 -17.64 -12.40 18.07
N SER A 99 -16.36 -12.71 18.26
CA SER A 99 -15.86 -14.08 18.35
C SER A 99 -15.21 -14.32 19.71
N LYS A 100 -15.40 -15.53 20.26
CA LYS A 100 -14.80 -15.95 21.53
C LYS A 100 -14.13 -17.30 21.37
N ILE A 101 -12.81 -17.35 21.49
CA ILE A 101 -12.06 -18.60 21.56
C ILE A 101 -12.18 -19.17 22.98
N ARG A 102 -12.59 -20.44 23.08
CA ARG A 102 -12.94 -21.07 24.35
C ARG A 102 -12.21 -22.38 24.54
N ARG A 103 -11.77 -22.66 25.76
CA ARG A 103 -11.26 -23.98 26.13
C ARG A 103 -12.32 -25.08 26.06
N SER A 104 -11.92 -26.34 26.11
CA SER A 104 -12.83 -27.48 26.26
C SER A 104 -13.71 -27.39 27.51
N SER A 105 -13.25 -26.68 28.55
CA SER A 105 -14.02 -26.38 29.77
C SER A 105 -15.11 -25.31 29.57
N GLY A 106 -15.14 -24.62 28.43
CA GLY A 106 -16.03 -23.50 28.16
C GLY A 106 -15.49 -22.12 28.56
N LYS A 107 -14.39 -22.07 29.34
CA LYS A 107 -13.71 -20.82 29.72
C LYS A 107 -13.23 -20.05 28.49
N VAL A 108 -13.54 -18.76 28.42
CA VAL A 108 -13.06 -17.86 27.36
C VAL A 108 -11.57 -17.61 27.55
N VAL A 109 -10.81 -17.70 26.46
CA VAL A 109 -9.37 -17.43 26.42
C VAL A 109 -9.11 -16.05 25.84
N LYS A 110 -9.74 -15.74 24.71
CA LYS A 110 -9.66 -14.44 24.04
C LYS A 110 -11.01 -14.15 23.39
N ALA A 111 -11.45 -12.90 23.51
CA ALA A 111 -12.57 -12.35 22.77
C ALA A 111 -12.03 -11.40 21.69
N PHE A 112 -12.71 -11.37 20.56
CA PHE A 112 -12.42 -10.51 19.42
C PHE A 112 -13.68 -9.77 19.04
N HIS A 113 -13.54 -8.48 18.78
CA HIS A 113 -14.60 -7.60 18.30
C HIS A 113 -14.00 -6.77 17.17
N PHE A 114 -14.61 -6.82 15.99
CA PHE A 114 -14.20 -6.00 14.86
C PHE A 114 -15.33 -5.91 13.84
N THR A 115 -15.24 -4.91 12.97
CA THR A 115 -16.13 -4.72 11.84
C THR A 115 -15.47 -5.28 10.59
N GLY A 116 -16.23 -6.02 9.78
CA GLY A 116 -15.77 -6.58 8.52
C GLY A 116 -15.18 -7.98 8.66
N ALA A 117 -15.52 -8.84 7.70
CA ALA A 117 -15.07 -10.22 7.67
C ALA A 117 -13.61 -10.39 7.23
N HIS A 118 -13.02 -9.40 6.56
CA HIS A 118 -11.59 -9.38 6.27
C HIS A 118 -10.74 -9.41 7.55
N ASN A 119 -11.23 -8.81 8.64
CA ASN A 119 -10.55 -8.79 9.93
C ASN A 119 -10.52 -10.15 10.66
N LEU A 120 -11.17 -11.20 10.14
CA LEU A 120 -10.98 -12.57 10.63
C LEU A 120 -9.54 -13.06 10.51
N GLU A 121 -8.75 -12.45 9.63
CA GLU A 121 -7.30 -12.64 9.55
C GLU A 121 -6.61 -12.48 10.91
N ARG A 122 -7.02 -11.50 11.73
CA ARG A 122 -6.49 -11.29 13.08
C ARG A 122 -6.63 -12.54 13.95
N ILE A 123 -7.77 -13.23 13.86
CA ILE A 123 -8.00 -14.48 14.60
C ILE A 123 -7.11 -15.60 14.05
N MET A 124 -6.97 -15.71 12.72
CA MET A 124 -6.14 -16.73 12.09
C MET A 124 -4.66 -16.58 12.46
N LEU A 125 -4.11 -15.37 12.38
CA LEU A 125 -2.73 -15.06 12.79
C LEU A 125 -2.52 -15.32 14.29
N TRP A 126 -3.49 -14.98 15.14
CA TRP A 126 -3.46 -15.32 16.56
C TRP A 126 -3.38 -16.84 16.80
N ILE A 127 -4.15 -17.64 16.05
CA ILE A 127 -4.12 -19.10 16.15
C ILE A 127 -2.79 -19.66 15.62
N TRP A 128 -2.26 -19.12 14.51
CA TRP A 128 -0.95 -19.53 13.98
C TRP A 128 0.18 -19.23 14.98
N ARG A 129 0.13 -18.10 15.69
CA ARG A 129 1.07 -17.79 16.76
C ARG A 129 1.09 -18.88 17.82
N ASP A 130 -0.08 -19.22 18.35
CA ASP A 130 -0.23 -20.29 19.34
C ASP A 130 0.22 -21.65 18.78
N LEU A 131 -0.06 -21.91 17.51
CA LEU A 131 0.38 -23.11 16.81
C LEU A 131 1.88 -23.26 16.81
N PHE A 132 2.61 -22.22 16.40
CA PHE A 132 4.06 -22.29 16.32
C PHE A 132 4.70 -22.36 17.70
N VAL A 133 4.19 -21.62 18.68
CA VAL A 133 4.70 -21.67 20.06
C VAL A 133 4.55 -23.06 20.67
N VAL A 134 3.38 -23.70 20.51
CA VAL A 134 3.15 -25.07 21.00
C VAL A 134 3.99 -26.08 20.22
N MET A 135 4.08 -25.94 18.89
CA MET A 135 4.92 -26.79 18.04
C MET A 135 6.41 -26.69 18.41
N LEU A 136 6.91 -25.52 18.82
CA LEU A 136 8.28 -25.31 19.27
C LEU A 136 8.53 -25.88 20.68
N ALA A 137 7.56 -25.78 21.58
CA ALA A 137 7.66 -26.24 22.96
C ALA A 137 7.45 -27.76 23.10
N GLU A 138 6.59 -28.35 22.28
CA GLU A 138 6.09 -29.73 22.46
C GLU A 138 6.20 -30.59 21.21
N GLY A 139 6.28 -29.96 20.03
CA GLY A 139 6.41 -30.68 18.76
C GLY A 139 7.75 -31.39 18.62
N THR A 140 7.74 -32.46 17.84
CA THR A 140 8.94 -33.19 17.44
C THR A 140 9.88 -32.32 16.59
N LYS A 141 11.17 -32.67 16.52
CA LYS A 141 12.14 -31.96 15.66
C LYS A 141 11.70 -31.89 14.19
N ARG A 142 11.05 -32.95 13.68
CA ARG A 142 10.50 -32.98 12.32
C ARG A 142 9.37 -31.98 12.14
N GLN A 143 8.50 -31.84 13.15
CA GLN A 143 7.44 -30.83 13.15
C GLN A 143 8.06 -29.43 13.20
N GLN A 144 9.00 -29.16 14.11
CA GLN A 144 9.66 -27.86 14.21
C GLN A 144 10.39 -27.45 12.90
N ALA A 145 10.95 -28.43 12.18
CA ALA A 145 11.62 -28.17 10.90
C ALA A 145 10.66 -27.74 9.77
N ALA A 146 9.35 -27.92 9.93
CA ALA A 146 8.34 -27.47 8.97
C ALA A 146 7.88 -26.02 9.19
N ILE A 147 8.27 -25.38 10.30
CA ILE A 147 7.84 -24.02 10.62
C ILE A 147 8.28 -23.01 9.54
N PRO A 148 9.52 -23.04 9.00
CA PRO A 148 9.90 -22.11 7.94
C PRO A 148 9.00 -22.18 6.71
N ASP A 149 8.66 -23.39 6.26
CA ASP A 149 7.75 -23.58 5.12
C ASP A 149 6.35 -23.04 5.42
N MET A 150 5.83 -23.28 6.63
CA MET A 150 4.53 -22.75 7.06
C MET A 150 4.51 -21.22 7.20
N LEU A 151 5.64 -20.59 7.56
CA LEU A 151 5.76 -19.13 7.56
C LEU A 151 5.80 -18.60 6.12
N ASP A 152 6.42 -19.32 5.19
CA ASP A 152 6.42 -18.96 3.78
C ASP A 152 5.00 -19.03 3.18
N ASP A 153 4.23 -20.07 3.53
CA ASP A 153 2.84 -20.19 3.13
C ASP A 153 1.99 -18.99 3.60
N ILE A 154 2.18 -18.53 4.86
CA ILE A 154 1.52 -17.33 5.39
C ILE A 154 1.97 -16.08 4.63
N ARG A 155 3.26 -15.95 4.33
CA ARG A 155 3.81 -14.82 3.55
C ARG A 155 3.21 -14.74 2.16
N VAL A 156 3.04 -15.88 1.49
CA VAL A 156 2.45 -15.96 0.15
C VAL A 156 0.97 -15.59 0.18
N GLU A 157 0.24 -16.01 1.22
CA GLU A 157 -1.19 -15.79 1.35
C GLU A 157 -1.54 -14.36 1.82
N PHE A 158 -0.80 -13.79 2.78
CA PHE A 158 -1.15 -12.51 3.43
C PHE A 158 -0.11 -11.40 3.26
N GLY A 159 1.05 -11.68 2.66
CA GLY A 159 2.16 -10.73 2.64
C GLY A 159 3.13 -10.91 3.79
N TRP A 160 4.26 -10.19 3.73
CA TRP A 160 5.34 -10.32 4.71
C TRP A 160 5.00 -9.67 6.07
N ASP A 161 4.18 -8.62 6.07
CA ASP A 161 3.73 -7.89 7.26
C ASP A 161 2.89 -8.78 8.19
N ALA A 162 2.17 -9.74 7.62
CA ALA A 162 1.43 -10.74 8.39
C ALA A 162 2.34 -11.58 9.31
N LEU A 163 3.63 -11.76 8.97
CA LEU A 163 4.58 -12.46 9.83
C LEU A 163 4.93 -11.67 11.09
N GLU A 164 5.01 -10.35 10.98
CA GLU A 164 5.17 -9.48 12.14
C GLU A 164 3.89 -9.46 12.98
N ARG A 165 2.75 -9.19 12.35
CA ARG A 165 1.43 -9.19 13.00
C ARG A 165 1.15 -10.51 13.72
N LEU A 166 1.60 -11.63 13.16
CA LEU A 166 1.53 -12.93 13.82
C LEU A 166 2.20 -12.92 15.20
N LEU A 167 3.35 -12.27 15.38
CA LEU A 167 4.02 -12.17 16.68
C LEU A 167 3.17 -11.37 17.69
N TYR A 168 2.48 -10.33 17.22
CA TYR A 168 1.54 -9.51 17.99
C TYR A 168 0.13 -10.13 18.13
N GLY A 169 -0.06 -11.38 17.68
CA GLY A 169 -1.35 -12.05 17.80
C GLY A 169 -2.40 -11.51 16.83
N GLY A 170 -1.97 -11.08 15.64
CA GLY A 170 -2.80 -10.57 14.55
C GLY A 170 -3.06 -9.07 14.59
N GLU A 171 -2.62 -8.38 15.65
CA GLU A 171 -2.72 -6.93 15.78
C GLU A 171 -1.65 -6.23 14.91
N LYS A 172 -2.00 -5.07 14.35
CA LYS A 172 -1.02 -4.19 13.67
C LYS A 172 -0.05 -3.64 14.70
N SER A 173 1.18 -3.37 14.29
CA SER A 173 2.13 -2.69 15.18
C SER A 173 1.62 -1.26 15.42
N SER A 174 1.88 -0.68 16.60
CA SER A 174 1.49 0.72 16.88
C SER A 174 2.19 1.75 15.99
N ASP A 175 3.19 1.32 15.23
CA ASP A 175 4.05 2.18 14.43
C ASP A 175 3.62 2.23 12.96
N ASP A 176 2.57 1.48 12.56
CA ASP A 176 1.98 1.46 11.22
C ASP A 176 0.96 2.60 10.96
N ASP A 177 0.94 3.64 11.79
CA ASP A 177 0.01 4.79 11.72
C ASP A 177 0.21 5.70 10.49
N ASP A 178 1.15 5.40 9.59
CA ASP A 178 1.40 6.20 8.38
C ASP A 178 0.35 5.95 7.27
N ASP A 179 -0.48 4.91 7.37
CA ASP A 179 -1.67 4.73 6.52
C ASP A 179 -2.87 5.48 7.11
N MET A 180 -2.76 6.81 7.12
CA MET A 180 -3.85 7.73 7.46
C MET A 180 -4.97 7.66 6.42
N ASP A 181 -5.90 6.72 6.57
CA ASP A 181 -7.29 6.85 6.08
C ASP A 181 -8.31 5.88 6.74
N ASP A 182 -7.89 4.91 7.55
CA ASP A 182 -8.84 4.04 8.29
C ASP A 182 -9.06 4.55 9.73
N GLU A 183 -10.11 5.35 9.92
CA GLU A 183 -10.66 5.75 11.23
C GLU A 183 -11.30 4.57 12.00
N ASP A 184 -10.66 3.40 12.06
CA ASP A 184 -11.05 2.34 12.99
C ASP A 184 -10.44 2.65 14.37
N PHE A 185 -11.09 3.58 15.05
CA PHE A 185 -10.90 3.87 16.46
C PHE A 185 -11.26 2.61 17.28
N ASP A 186 -10.29 1.71 17.47
CA ASP A 186 -10.41 0.55 18.36
C ASP A 186 -10.54 1.10 19.81
N PHE A 187 -11.76 1.45 20.21
CA PHE A 187 -12.15 1.81 21.57
C PHE A 187 -12.11 0.55 22.44
N ASP A 188 -10.94 -0.04 22.64
CA ASP A 188 -10.78 -1.15 23.60
C ASP A 188 -9.36 -1.30 24.17
N SER A 189 -8.63 -0.18 24.31
CA SER A 189 -7.38 -0.16 25.13
C SER A 189 -7.62 0.32 26.57
N ASN A 190 -8.89 0.54 26.94
CA ASN A 190 -9.29 1.05 28.25
C ASN A 190 -10.51 0.31 28.81
N ASP A 191 -10.71 -0.97 28.44
CA ASP A 191 -11.62 -1.81 29.23
C ASP A 191 -11.09 -1.78 30.67
N PRO A 192 -11.84 -1.21 31.63
CA PRO A 192 -11.50 -1.37 33.03
C PRO A 192 -11.39 -2.87 33.22
N ILE A 193 -10.30 -3.35 33.79
CA ILE A 193 -10.26 -4.69 34.35
C ILE A 193 -11.42 -4.73 35.35
N ILE A 194 -12.60 -5.18 34.91
CA ILE A 194 -13.67 -5.65 35.76
C ILE A 194 -13.08 -6.92 36.32
N TRP A 195 -12.34 -6.75 37.42
CA TRP A 195 -12.24 -7.78 38.43
C TRP A 195 -13.69 -8.11 38.76
N ASP A 196 -14.20 -9.19 38.18
CA ASP A 196 -15.34 -9.91 38.74
C ASP A 196 -14.93 -10.31 40.16
N GLU A 197 -15.12 -9.40 41.12
CA GLU A 197 -14.93 -9.63 42.56
C GLU A 197 -16.01 -10.58 43.14
N ASP A 198 -16.96 -11.04 42.32
CA ASP A 198 -18.11 -11.84 42.78
C ASP A 198 -18.07 -13.33 42.38
N ASN A 199 -16.89 -13.90 42.10
CA ASN A 199 -16.70 -15.36 42.12
C ASN A 199 -15.75 -15.77 43.27
N GLN A 200 -16.14 -15.41 44.49
CA GLN A 200 -15.81 -16.20 45.67
C GLN A 200 -16.66 -17.47 45.65
N ASP A 201 -16.12 -18.55 45.11
CA ASP A 201 -16.37 -19.89 45.64
C ASP A 201 -15.29 -20.86 45.15
N ASN A 202 -14.47 -21.31 46.11
CA ASN A 202 -13.69 -22.56 46.18
C ASN A 202 -12.97 -23.10 44.93
N ASP A 203 -11.63 -23.08 44.98
CA ASP A 203 -10.78 -24.29 45.00
C ASP A 203 -9.31 -23.82 44.95
N GLU A 204 -8.60 -23.82 46.07
CA GLU A 204 -7.64 -24.85 46.49
C GLU A 204 -6.36 -24.95 45.61
N ASP A 205 -5.32 -24.29 46.12
CA ASP A 205 -3.93 -24.74 46.23
C ASP A 205 -3.20 -25.27 44.98
N TYR A 206 -2.46 -24.36 44.33
CA TYR A 206 -1.18 -24.69 43.69
C TYR A 206 -0.11 -23.71 44.19
N THR A 207 0.37 -23.93 45.41
CA THR A 207 1.65 -23.39 45.86
C THR A 207 2.79 -24.22 45.28
N ASP A 208 3.30 -23.84 44.10
CA ASP A 208 4.55 -24.42 43.61
C ASP A 208 5.74 -23.71 44.27
N THR A 209 6.25 -24.45 45.25
CA THR A 209 7.44 -24.31 46.09
C THR A 209 8.64 -23.57 45.48
N GLU A 210 9.23 -22.74 46.32
CA GLU A 210 10.50 -22.05 46.16
C GLU A 210 11.63 -22.97 45.63
N GLY A 211 12.13 -22.63 44.44
CA GLY A 211 13.35 -23.17 43.86
C GLY A 211 14.20 -22.04 43.29
N SER A 212 15.01 -21.43 44.16
CA SER A 212 16.04 -20.44 43.81
C SER A 212 16.85 -20.87 42.58
N SER A 213 16.68 -20.17 41.46
CA SER A 213 17.65 -20.17 40.36
C SER A 213 17.98 -18.74 39.97
N ASN A 214 19.24 -18.40 40.20
CA ASN A 214 19.84 -17.14 39.82
C ASN A 214 19.96 -17.06 38.29
N GLY A 215 19.35 -16.02 37.72
CA GLY A 215 19.90 -15.30 36.57
C GLY A 215 19.45 -15.75 35.19
N THR A 216 18.28 -15.31 34.73
CA THR A 216 18.09 -14.53 33.49
C THR A 216 16.70 -13.86 33.53
N ALA A 217 16.53 -12.73 32.83
CA ALA A 217 15.47 -11.75 33.02
C ALA A 217 14.01 -12.25 32.86
N CYS A 218 13.10 -11.56 33.58
CA CYS A 218 11.63 -11.68 33.62
C CYS A 218 11.05 -12.85 34.45
N SER A 219 11.06 -12.69 35.77
CA SER A 219 10.21 -13.44 36.70
C SER A 219 8.81 -12.78 36.75
N ASP A 220 7.87 -13.36 36.00
CA ASP A 220 6.46 -13.62 36.35
C ASP A 220 5.55 -12.55 36.99
N ALA A 221 5.63 -11.29 36.54
CA ALA A 221 4.45 -10.40 36.59
C ALA A 221 4.44 -9.45 35.38
N GLN A 222 3.77 -9.88 34.31
CA GLN A 222 3.34 -9.08 33.15
C GLN A 222 4.46 -8.29 32.45
N CYS A 223 5.26 -8.93 31.60
CA CYS A 223 5.90 -8.17 30.52
C CYS A 223 4.80 -7.51 29.72
N LEU A 224 4.82 -6.17 29.67
CA LEU A 224 3.91 -5.38 28.84
C LEU A 224 4.25 -5.45 27.35
N CYS A 225 5.18 -6.31 26.95
CA CYS A 225 5.57 -6.46 25.57
C CYS A 225 4.54 -7.29 24.80
N GLY A 226 4.07 -6.78 23.64
CA GLY A 226 2.97 -7.33 22.83
C GLY A 226 3.16 -8.76 22.31
N PHE A 227 4.34 -9.35 22.52
CA PHE A 227 4.66 -10.74 22.18
C PHE A 227 4.17 -11.77 23.20
N HIS A 228 3.66 -11.35 24.36
CA HIS A 228 3.14 -12.26 25.39
C HIS A 228 1.66 -12.57 25.16
N ALA A 229 1.24 -13.75 25.60
CA ALA A 229 -0.18 -14.05 25.78
C ALA A 229 -0.44 -14.49 27.23
N SER A 230 -1.50 -13.97 27.84
CA SER A 230 -1.84 -14.21 29.24
C SER A 230 -2.19 -15.67 29.54
N HIS A 231 -2.59 -16.44 28.52
CA HIS A 231 -2.97 -17.84 28.66
C HIS A 231 -1.81 -18.82 28.50
N TRP A 232 -0.62 -18.36 28.07
CA TRP A 232 0.56 -19.18 27.87
C TRP A 232 1.19 -19.59 29.20
N SER A 233 1.65 -20.85 29.28
CA SER A 233 2.52 -21.30 30.37
C SER A 233 3.94 -20.78 30.18
N ASN A 234 4.77 -20.81 31.23
CA ASN A 234 6.17 -20.36 31.17
C ASN A 234 6.96 -21.05 30.06
N LYS A 235 6.72 -22.35 29.87
CA LYS A 235 7.33 -23.13 28.77
C LYS A 235 6.95 -22.61 27.38
N LEU A 236 5.69 -22.21 27.17
CA LEU A 236 5.25 -21.62 25.91
C LEU A 236 5.81 -20.19 25.76
N ASN A 237 5.83 -19.43 26.85
CA ASN A 237 6.47 -18.11 26.89
C ASN A 237 7.94 -18.16 26.45
N ASP A 238 8.72 -19.17 26.86
CA ASP A 238 10.11 -19.34 26.42
C ASP A 238 10.21 -19.63 24.92
N ALA A 239 9.28 -20.44 24.39
CA ALA A 239 9.27 -20.82 22.97
C ALA A 239 9.00 -19.63 22.03
N ARG A 240 8.37 -18.55 22.51
CA ARG A 240 8.14 -17.33 21.70
C ARG A 240 9.44 -16.70 21.20
N VAL A 241 10.53 -16.77 21.96
CA VAL A 241 11.82 -16.18 21.58
C VAL A 241 12.37 -16.90 20.34
N ARG A 242 12.20 -18.22 20.29
CA ARG A 242 12.56 -19.02 19.11
C ARG A 242 11.66 -18.71 17.92
N LEU A 243 10.36 -18.52 18.14
CA LEU A 243 9.43 -18.11 17.07
C LEU A 243 9.82 -16.76 16.49
N ARG A 244 10.11 -15.77 17.34
CA ARG A 244 10.59 -14.44 16.93
C ARG A 244 11.85 -14.53 16.07
N GLY A 245 12.82 -15.35 16.47
CA GLY A 245 14.03 -15.59 15.67
C GLY A 245 13.75 -16.20 14.30
N LEU A 246 12.77 -17.11 14.19
CA LEU A 246 12.35 -17.70 12.91
C LEU A 246 11.64 -16.68 12.00
N VAL A 247 10.75 -15.86 12.57
CA VAL A 247 10.07 -14.78 11.84
C VAL A 247 11.08 -13.75 11.34
N ARG A 248 11.98 -13.26 12.21
CA ARG A 248 13.06 -12.35 11.81
C ARG A 248 13.90 -12.93 10.68
N ALA A 249 14.30 -14.20 10.77
CA ALA A 249 15.08 -14.83 9.71
C ALA A 249 14.32 -14.87 8.37
N SER A 250 13.00 -15.12 8.40
CA SER A 250 12.14 -15.07 7.21
C SER A 250 12.07 -13.66 6.61
N LEU A 251 11.88 -12.63 7.45
CA LEU A 251 11.83 -11.24 7.03
C LEU A 251 13.17 -10.76 6.45
N ILE A 252 14.30 -11.14 7.04
CA ILE A 252 15.64 -10.84 6.49
C ILE A 252 15.84 -11.52 5.13
N SER A 253 15.38 -12.76 4.98
CA SER A 253 15.40 -13.46 3.69
C SER A 253 14.60 -12.69 2.64
N GLN A 254 13.39 -12.23 2.98
CA GLN A 254 12.58 -11.38 2.12
C GLN A 254 13.29 -10.07 1.77
N PHE A 255 13.84 -9.38 2.76
CA PHE A 255 14.58 -8.12 2.59
C PHE A 255 15.76 -8.27 1.63
N SER A 256 16.41 -9.43 1.61
CA SER A 256 17.52 -9.73 0.71
C SER A 256 17.12 -9.83 -0.78
N THR A 257 15.83 -9.86 -1.08
CA THR A 257 15.27 -9.92 -2.45
C THR A 257 14.55 -8.64 -2.82
N MET A 258 13.66 -8.16 -1.95
CA MET A 258 12.78 -7.02 -2.17
C MET A 258 12.76 -6.15 -0.89
N PRO A 259 13.78 -5.30 -0.69
CA PRO A 259 13.82 -4.41 0.46
C PRO A 259 12.75 -3.33 0.35
N SER A 260 12.15 -2.97 1.49
CA SER A 260 11.33 -1.78 1.66
C SER A 260 11.66 -1.13 2.99
N HIS A 261 11.30 0.14 3.17
CA HIS A 261 11.48 0.83 4.45
C HIS A 261 10.62 0.18 5.54
N THR A 262 9.35 -0.14 5.25
CA THR A 262 8.43 -0.79 6.20
C THR A 262 8.95 -2.15 6.66
N LEU A 263 9.45 -2.99 5.74
CA LEU A 263 10.07 -4.27 6.08
C LEU A 263 11.33 -4.09 6.93
N PHE A 264 12.13 -3.05 6.65
CA PHE A 264 13.29 -2.72 7.46
C PHE A 264 12.89 -2.35 8.90
N THR A 265 11.90 -1.46 9.07
CA THR A 265 11.39 -1.05 10.38
C THR A 265 10.82 -2.23 11.17
N SER A 266 10.07 -3.11 10.52
CA SER A 266 9.57 -4.37 11.08
C SER A 266 10.70 -5.23 11.65
N ILE A 267 11.77 -5.43 10.88
CA ILE A 267 12.95 -6.19 11.33
C ILE A 267 13.62 -5.49 12.53
N VAL A 268 13.72 -4.16 12.52
CA VAL A 268 14.27 -3.38 13.64
C VAL A 268 13.41 -3.55 14.89
N GLY A 269 12.09 -3.32 14.83
CA GLY A 269 11.19 -3.42 15.98
C GLY A 269 11.21 -4.81 16.62
N ILE A 270 11.23 -5.87 15.79
CA ILE A 270 11.39 -7.25 16.28
C ILE A 270 12.75 -7.44 16.98
N SER A 271 13.82 -6.86 16.44
CA SER A 271 15.18 -7.01 16.95
C SER A 271 15.45 -6.20 18.22
N GLU A 272 14.84 -5.02 18.36
CA GLU A 272 14.89 -4.21 19.58
C GLU A 272 14.26 -4.95 20.76
N ALA A 273 13.21 -5.73 20.49
CA ALA A 273 12.61 -6.60 21.50
C ALA A 273 13.50 -7.80 21.91
N ASP A 274 14.55 -8.11 21.14
CA ASP A 274 15.65 -9.02 21.50
C ASP A 274 16.80 -8.30 22.23
N GLY A 275 16.70 -6.97 22.42
CA GLY A 275 17.71 -6.13 23.06
C GLY A 275 18.84 -5.69 22.13
N MET A 276 18.67 -5.81 20.81
CA MET A 276 19.60 -5.20 19.84
C MET A 276 19.27 -3.73 19.65
N ASP A 277 20.30 -2.89 19.52
CA ASP A 277 20.10 -1.50 19.11
C ASP A 277 19.70 -1.47 17.61
N GLY A 278 18.76 -0.60 17.24
CA GLY A 278 18.38 -0.40 15.83
C GLY A 278 19.58 -0.02 14.95
N HIS A 279 20.62 0.62 15.52
CA HIS A 279 21.86 0.87 14.80
C HIS A 279 22.61 -0.42 14.43
N ASP A 280 22.67 -1.41 15.32
CA ASP A 280 23.35 -2.69 15.07
C ASP A 280 22.65 -3.47 13.96
N VAL A 281 21.31 -3.46 13.96
CA VAL A 281 20.49 -4.11 12.92
C VAL A 281 20.70 -3.40 11.57
N CYS A 282 20.78 -2.08 11.57
CA CYS A 282 21.06 -1.31 10.37
C CYS A 282 22.42 -1.70 9.76
N GLU A 283 23.48 -1.77 10.58
CA GLU A 283 24.81 -2.19 10.13
C GLU A 283 24.84 -3.66 9.66
N GLU A 284 24.01 -4.55 10.23
CA GLU A 284 23.83 -5.93 9.77
C GLU A 284 23.22 -6.00 8.36
N LEU A 285 22.16 -5.21 8.11
CA LEU A 285 21.37 -5.27 6.87
C LEU A 285 21.96 -4.42 5.73
N LEU A 286 22.68 -3.35 6.05
CA LEU A 286 23.21 -2.40 5.08
C LEU A 286 24.08 -3.05 3.99
N PRO A 287 25.00 -4.01 4.29
CA PRO A 287 25.77 -4.70 3.25
C PRO A 287 24.89 -5.43 2.24
N THR A 288 23.81 -6.06 2.71
CA THR A 288 22.85 -6.76 1.85
C THR A 288 22.07 -5.76 1.01
N LEU A 289 21.56 -4.68 1.63
CA LEU A 289 20.84 -3.62 0.93
C LEU A 289 21.69 -3.01 -0.19
N MET A 290 22.93 -2.63 0.10
CA MET A 290 23.83 -2.03 -0.87
C MET A 290 24.20 -2.98 -2.02
N ARG A 291 24.27 -4.30 -1.74
CA ARG A 291 24.53 -5.31 -2.77
C ARG A 291 23.38 -5.43 -3.77
N ILE A 292 22.13 -5.32 -3.30
CA ILE A 292 20.93 -5.53 -4.13
C ILE A 292 20.28 -4.24 -4.63
N ALA A 293 20.75 -3.07 -4.16
CA ALA A 293 20.18 -1.75 -4.46
C ALA A 293 20.06 -1.45 -5.96
N THR A 294 20.86 -2.11 -6.81
CA THR A 294 20.86 -1.85 -8.27
C THR A 294 20.17 -2.94 -9.09
N HIS A 295 19.56 -3.94 -8.44
CA HIS A 295 18.88 -5.05 -9.13
C HIS A 295 17.56 -4.62 -9.80
N SER A 296 16.88 -3.62 -9.25
CA SER A 296 15.63 -3.05 -9.77
C SER A 296 15.50 -1.59 -9.33
N SER A 297 14.61 -0.84 -9.98
CA SER A 297 14.24 0.54 -9.58
C SER A 297 13.60 0.60 -8.19
N GLU A 298 12.81 -0.41 -7.83
CA GLU A 298 12.19 -0.53 -6.50
C GLU A 298 13.22 -0.74 -5.40
N ASN A 299 14.16 -1.67 -5.60
CA ASN A 299 15.27 -1.90 -4.67
C ASN A 299 16.12 -0.63 -4.52
N TYR A 300 16.29 0.12 -5.61
CA TYR A 300 17.03 1.37 -5.59
C TYR A 300 16.31 2.46 -4.79
N ALA A 301 15.00 2.63 -5.01
CA ALA A 301 14.16 3.57 -4.26
C ALA A 301 14.15 3.24 -2.75
N ALA A 302 13.98 1.96 -2.40
CA ALA A 302 14.04 1.50 -1.02
C ALA A 302 15.42 1.74 -0.39
N ALA A 303 16.51 1.48 -1.12
CA ALA A 303 17.86 1.75 -0.64
C ALA A 303 18.10 3.24 -0.36
N LEU A 304 17.62 4.13 -1.23
CA LEU A 304 17.68 5.57 -0.97
C LEU A 304 16.87 5.96 0.27
N HIS A 305 15.66 5.41 0.42
CA HIS A 305 14.81 5.70 1.57
C HIS A 305 15.50 5.30 2.88
N ILE A 306 15.92 4.04 2.99
CA ILE A 306 16.58 3.50 4.19
C ILE A 306 17.88 4.25 4.47
N CYS A 307 18.75 4.44 3.48
CA CYS A 307 19.99 5.18 3.70
C CYS A 307 19.76 6.64 4.11
N ALA A 308 18.65 7.27 3.69
CA ALA A 308 18.30 8.63 4.11
C ALA A 308 17.78 8.67 5.54
N MET A 309 16.89 7.76 5.92
CA MET A 309 16.35 7.68 7.29
C MET A 309 17.43 7.40 8.33
N HIS A 310 18.46 6.61 7.97
CA HIS A 310 19.57 6.26 8.87
C HIS A 310 20.85 7.11 8.66
N ASP A 311 20.75 8.24 7.96
CA ASP A 311 21.84 9.21 7.77
C ASP A 311 23.14 8.65 7.12
N HIS A 312 23.04 7.63 6.27
CA HIS A 312 24.15 7.02 5.55
C HIS A 312 24.56 7.84 4.31
N ARG A 313 24.98 9.09 4.54
CA ARG A 313 25.24 10.09 3.48
C ARG A 313 26.24 9.67 2.41
N ASP A 314 27.31 8.96 2.78
CA ASP A 314 28.32 8.50 1.82
C ASP A 314 27.75 7.44 0.85
N LYS A 315 26.88 6.57 1.37
CA LYS A 315 26.17 5.56 0.57
C LYS A 315 25.15 6.21 -0.34
N LEU A 316 24.36 7.16 0.16
CA LEU A 316 23.45 7.96 -0.65
C LEU A 316 24.16 8.66 -1.80
N MET A 317 25.28 9.34 -1.53
CA MET A 317 26.03 10.04 -2.57
C MET A 317 26.57 9.05 -3.61
N THR A 318 27.03 7.88 -3.18
CA THR A 318 27.49 6.82 -4.10
C THR A 318 26.37 6.31 -4.99
N LEU A 319 25.19 6.04 -4.42
CA LEU A 319 24.00 5.60 -5.17
C LEU A 319 23.60 6.66 -6.20
N LEU A 320 23.39 7.91 -5.77
CA LEU A 320 22.93 8.99 -6.64
C LEU A 320 23.93 9.34 -7.75
N THR A 321 25.23 9.25 -7.48
CA THR A 321 26.25 9.52 -8.50
C THR A 321 26.26 8.46 -9.59
N ASN A 322 26.08 7.20 -9.23
CA ASN A 322 26.31 6.08 -10.15
C ASN A 322 25.03 5.54 -10.80
N HIS A 323 23.87 5.72 -10.14
CA HIS A 323 22.66 4.96 -10.45
C HIS A 323 21.37 5.81 -10.49
N THR A 324 21.48 7.14 -10.63
CA THR A 324 20.30 8.03 -10.78
C THR A 324 19.38 7.67 -11.95
N HIS A 325 19.89 6.96 -12.97
CA HIS A 325 19.09 6.47 -14.10
C HIS A 325 18.08 5.37 -13.72
N LEU A 326 18.20 4.77 -12.53
CA LEU A 326 17.23 3.79 -12.02
C LEU A 326 16.01 4.45 -11.35
N LEU A 327 16.03 5.77 -11.13
CA LEU A 327 14.90 6.49 -10.56
C LEU A 327 13.79 6.67 -11.60
N ARG A 328 12.58 6.30 -11.22
CA ARG A 328 11.36 6.59 -11.98
C ARG A 328 10.69 7.86 -11.44
N PRO A 329 9.76 8.47 -12.19
CA PRO A 329 9.02 9.64 -11.72
C PRO A 329 8.33 9.45 -10.35
N ARG A 330 7.88 8.23 -10.04
CA ARG A 330 7.22 7.86 -8.77
C ARG A 330 8.14 7.80 -7.57
N ASP A 331 9.43 7.49 -7.81
CA ASP A 331 10.44 7.37 -6.77
C ASP A 331 10.91 8.76 -6.26
N VAL A 332 10.11 9.81 -6.51
CA VAL A 332 10.42 11.20 -6.15
C VAL A 332 10.50 11.40 -4.64
N ALA A 333 9.64 10.77 -3.85
CA ALA A 333 9.63 10.91 -2.40
C ALA A 333 10.94 10.47 -1.74
N PRO A 334 11.45 9.23 -1.95
CA PRO A 334 12.75 8.83 -1.42
C PRO A 334 13.90 9.67 -1.98
N TYR A 335 13.80 10.17 -3.22
CA TYR A 335 14.82 11.03 -3.80
C TYR A 335 14.86 12.44 -3.15
N GLN A 336 13.70 13.03 -2.87
CA GLN A 336 13.56 14.28 -2.16
C GLN A 336 14.11 14.17 -0.74
N LEU A 337 13.76 13.10 -0.02
CA LEU A 337 14.29 12.82 1.31
C LEU A 337 15.82 12.68 1.30
N ALA A 338 16.36 11.88 0.38
CA ALA A 338 17.82 11.74 0.23
C ALA A 338 18.50 13.09 -0.05
N THR A 339 17.87 13.97 -0.83
CA THR A 339 18.39 15.31 -1.11
C THR A 339 18.40 16.19 0.13
N ILE A 340 17.35 16.14 0.96
CA ILE A 340 17.29 16.87 2.24
C ILE A 340 18.43 16.41 3.15
N ILE A 341 18.59 15.10 3.34
CA ILE A 341 19.62 14.51 4.22
C ILE A 341 21.04 14.83 3.75
N LEU A 342 21.31 14.77 2.44
CA LEU A 342 22.59 15.17 1.87
C LEU A 342 22.86 16.67 2.06
N SER A 343 21.82 17.50 1.99
CA SER A 343 21.97 18.95 2.13
C SER A 343 22.42 19.40 3.52
N ALA A 344 22.13 18.58 4.54
CA ALA A 344 22.55 18.82 5.92
C ALA A 344 24.06 18.63 6.11
N SER A 345 24.72 17.85 5.24
CA SER A 345 26.18 17.69 5.27
C SER A 345 26.89 18.79 4.48
N PRO A 346 27.85 19.53 5.09
CA PRO A 346 28.63 20.53 4.39
C PRO A 346 29.36 19.98 3.15
N THR A 347 29.77 18.71 3.19
CA THR A 347 30.50 18.05 2.10
C THR A 347 29.63 17.83 0.87
N TYR A 348 28.36 17.46 1.06
CA TYR A 348 27.43 17.11 -0.02
C TYR A 348 26.42 18.22 -0.34
N HIS A 349 26.44 19.30 0.43
CA HIS A 349 25.52 20.43 0.30
C HIS A 349 25.39 20.95 -1.15
N LEU A 350 26.51 21.17 -1.83
CA LEU A 350 26.51 21.66 -3.21
C LEU A 350 25.89 20.66 -4.19
N ASN A 351 26.07 19.36 -3.96
CA ASN A 351 25.47 18.32 -4.79
C ASN A 351 23.96 18.25 -4.57
N ALA A 352 23.50 18.38 -3.32
CA ALA A 352 22.07 18.46 -3.02
C ALA A 352 21.40 19.66 -3.70
N LEU A 353 22.04 20.85 -3.69
CA LEU A 353 21.53 22.03 -4.41
C LEU A 353 21.48 21.82 -5.93
N ARG A 354 22.47 21.12 -6.51
CA ARG A 354 22.49 20.78 -7.94
C ARG A 354 21.38 19.80 -8.31
N ILE A 355 21.13 18.81 -7.46
CA ILE A 355 20.01 17.87 -7.64
C ILE A 355 18.68 18.63 -7.62
N LEU A 356 18.47 19.45 -6.58
CA LEU A 356 17.28 20.28 -6.46
C LEU A 356 17.06 21.17 -7.70
N GLU A 357 18.10 21.87 -8.15
CA GLU A 357 18.01 22.73 -9.34
C GLU A 357 17.64 21.92 -10.59
N LYS A 358 18.32 20.80 -10.81
CA LYS A 358 18.09 19.92 -11.96
C LYS A 358 16.65 19.40 -11.97
N GLU A 359 16.19 18.83 -10.86
CA GLU A 359 14.88 18.19 -10.78
C GLU A 359 13.72 19.20 -10.87
N LEU A 360 13.90 20.41 -10.34
CA LEU A 360 12.95 21.51 -10.53
C LEU A 360 12.86 21.93 -12.00
N LEU A 361 14.00 22.07 -12.69
CA LEU A 361 14.02 22.39 -14.11
C LEU A 361 13.43 21.26 -14.97
N ASP A 362 13.79 20.01 -14.69
CA ASP A 362 13.25 18.84 -15.40
C ASP A 362 11.73 18.74 -15.21
N THR A 363 11.23 19.00 -14.00
CA THR A 363 9.77 19.05 -13.72
C THR A 363 9.12 20.20 -14.48
N ALA A 364 9.73 21.39 -14.53
CA ALA A 364 9.22 22.52 -15.30
C ALA A 364 9.20 22.24 -16.81
N HIS A 365 10.23 21.61 -17.35
CA HIS A 365 10.28 21.18 -18.75
C HIS A 365 9.19 20.14 -19.05
N ALA A 366 8.94 19.20 -18.15
CA ALA A 366 7.86 18.22 -18.29
C ALA A 366 6.48 18.89 -18.29
N ILE A 367 6.25 19.88 -17.40
CA ILE A 367 5.01 20.69 -17.41
C ILE A 367 4.89 21.45 -18.75
N HIS A 368 5.95 22.08 -19.21
CA HIS A 368 5.93 22.80 -20.48
C HIS A 368 5.63 21.87 -21.66
N ALA A 369 6.25 20.69 -21.70
CA ALA A 369 5.97 19.67 -22.71
C ALA A 369 4.51 19.19 -22.65
N ALA A 370 3.97 18.98 -21.45
CA ALA A 370 2.56 18.61 -21.26
C ALA A 370 1.62 19.71 -21.78
N VAL A 371 1.88 20.99 -21.48
CA VAL A 371 1.12 22.13 -22.03
C VAL A 371 1.24 22.17 -23.56
N ARG A 372 2.44 21.98 -24.11
CA ARG A 372 2.66 21.98 -25.56
C ARG A 372 1.90 20.87 -26.30
N SER A 373 1.55 19.77 -25.64
CA SER A 373 0.73 18.73 -26.27
C SER A 373 -0.66 19.26 -26.65
N ALA A 374 -1.26 20.10 -25.79
CA ALA A 374 -2.55 20.74 -26.04
C ALA A 374 -2.44 22.09 -26.80
N PHE A 375 -1.27 22.74 -26.76
CA PHE A 375 -1.02 24.04 -27.37
C PHE A 375 0.26 24.02 -28.24
N CYS A 376 0.27 23.23 -29.30
CA CYS A 376 1.48 22.93 -30.07
C CYS A 376 2.16 24.14 -30.72
N HIS A 377 1.43 25.24 -30.96
CA HIS A 377 1.95 26.45 -31.59
C HIS A 377 2.34 27.56 -30.61
N ILE A 378 2.31 27.28 -29.30
CA ILE A 378 2.64 28.26 -28.24
C ILE A 378 4.07 28.81 -28.37
N ASP A 379 4.98 28.02 -28.91
CA ASP A 379 6.39 28.37 -29.05
C ASP A 379 6.74 29.07 -30.38
N THR A 380 5.78 29.27 -31.28
CA THR A 380 6.04 29.94 -32.56
C THR A 380 6.35 31.42 -32.35
N LEU A 381 7.28 31.97 -33.14
CA LEU A 381 7.73 33.36 -32.99
C LEU A 381 6.56 34.35 -33.05
N ALA A 382 5.62 34.14 -33.98
CA ALA A 382 4.43 34.99 -34.13
C ALA A 382 3.57 34.99 -32.85
N ASN A 383 3.30 33.82 -32.27
CA ASN A 383 2.49 33.71 -31.06
C ASN A 383 3.23 34.23 -29.82
N LYS A 384 4.57 34.11 -29.74
CA LYS A 384 5.38 34.73 -28.68
C LYS A 384 5.35 36.26 -28.74
N THR A 385 5.43 36.84 -29.95
CA THR A 385 5.32 38.28 -30.14
C THR A 385 3.93 38.79 -29.75
N GLU A 386 2.86 38.13 -30.22
CA GLU A 386 1.49 38.49 -29.84
C GLU A 386 1.27 38.39 -28.33
N LEU A 387 1.78 37.34 -27.67
CA LEU A 387 1.69 37.21 -26.22
C LEU A 387 2.41 38.36 -25.50
N THR A 388 3.57 38.77 -25.99
CA THR A 388 4.32 39.91 -25.42
C THR A 388 3.54 41.22 -25.54
N GLU A 389 2.85 41.43 -26.67
CA GLU A 389 1.95 42.58 -26.83
C GLU A 389 0.74 42.50 -25.90
N ILE A 390 0.14 41.31 -25.75
CA ILE A 390 -0.97 41.09 -24.80
C ILE A 390 -0.51 41.38 -23.37
N VAL A 391 0.66 40.89 -22.95
CA VAL A 391 1.23 41.15 -21.62
C VAL A 391 1.38 42.66 -21.36
N GLY A 392 1.73 43.45 -22.38
CA GLY A 392 1.87 44.91 -22.26
C GLY A 392 0.55 45.68 -22.15
N LEU A 393 -0.60 45.06 -22.43
CA LEU A 393 -1.91 45.71 -22.31
C LEU A 393 -2.39 45.75 -20.86
N HIS A 394 -3.04 46.85 -20.46
CA HIS A 394 -3.73 46.92 -19.17
C HIS A 394 -4.86 45.88 -19.09
N GLN A 395 -5.11 45.30 -17.91
CA GLN A 395 -6.12 44.24 -17.72
C GLN A 395 -7.52 44.66 -18.18
N GLU A 396 -7.89 45.93 -17.99
CA GLU A 396 -9.20 46.49 -18.39
C GLU A 396 -9.21 47.07 -19.81
N ALA A 397 -8.15 46.90 -20.61
CA ALA A 397 -8.09 47.45 -21.95
C ALA A 397 -9.19 46.85 -22.85
N LEU A 398 -9.96 47.72 -23.51
CA LEU A 398 -10.97 47.32 -24.47
C LEU A 398 -10.35 46.46 -25.57
N GLY A 399 -10.85 45.22 -25.73
CA GLY A 399 -10.38 44.28 -26.73
C GLY A 399 -9.27 43.33 -26.28
N ARG A 400 -8.73 43.46 -25.06
CA ARG A 400 -7.74 42.50 -24.50
C ARG A 400 -8.26 41.07 -24.51
N ARG A 401 -9.45 40.86 -23.96
CA ARG A 401 -10.15 39.55 -23.97
C ARG A 401 -10.25 38.96 -25.38
N GLY A 402 -10.68 39.75 -26.36
CA GLY A 402 -10.77 39.30 -27.75
C GLY A 402 -9.42 39.05 -28.45
N ARG A 403 -8.32 39.63 -27.96
CA ARG A 403 -6.95 39.24 -28.38
C ARG A 403 -6.54 37.91 -27.75
N ILE A 404 -6.82 37.72 -26.46
CA ILE A 404 -6.52 36.48 -25.72
C ILE A 404 -7.26 35.30 -26.35
N GLU A 405 -8.57 35.40 -26.58
CA GLU A 405 -9.38 34.35 -27.22
C GLU A 405 -8.83 33.96 -28.60
N ARG A 406 -8.42 34.95 -29.41
CA ARG A 406 -7.79 34.71 -30.72
C ARG A 406 -6.41 34.08 -30.60
N TRP A 407 -5.60 34.54 -29.66
CA TRP A 407 -4.27 33.99 -29.40
C TRP A 407 -4.36 32.54 -28.95
N VAL A 408 -5.23 32.24 -27.96
CA VAL A 408 -5.50 30.87 -27.50
C VAL A 408 -5.97 30.02 -28.68
N GLY A 409 -6.92 30.50 -29.47
CA GLY A 409 -7.37 29.80 -30.69
C GLY A 409 -6.25 29.52 -31.71
N ALA A 410 -5.22 30.36 -31.78
CA ALA A 410 -4.07 30.19 -32.68
C ALA A 410 -2.96 29.28 -32.13
N VAL A 411 -2.85 29.13 -30.79
CA VAL A 411 -1.85 28.26 -30.17
C VAL A 411 -2.33 26.83 -29.93
N VAL A 412 -3.65 26.68 -29.79
CA VAL A 412 -4.33 25.40 -29.59
C VAL A 412 -3.95 24.41 -30.69
N THR A 413 -3.65 23.17 -30.27
CA THR A 413 -3.45 22.07 -31.20
C THR A 413 -4.74 21.84 -31.98
N PRO A 414 -4.72 21.91 -33.33
CA PRO A 414 -5.90 21.61 -34.12
C PRO A 414 -6.41 20.22 -33.75
N SER A 415 -7.69 20.11 -33.41
CA SER A 415 -8.33 18.79 -33.33
C SER A 415 -8.25 18.18 -34.72
N SER A 416 -7.32 17.25 -34.94
CA SER A 416 -7.52 16.30 -36.03
C SER A 416 -8.78 15.54 -35.65
N GLU A 417 -9.88 15.80 -36.34
CA GLU A 417 -11.05 14.91 -36.31
C GLU A 417 -10.51 13.49 -36.55
N SER A 418 -10.54 12.66 -35.50
CA SER A 418 -9.91 11.33 -35.39
C SER A 418 -8.37 11.27 -35.51
N ALA A 419 -7.66 11.56 -34.41
CA ALA A 419 -6.32 10.96 -34.25
C ALA A 419 -6.50 9.44 -34.12
N HIS A 420 -6.15 8.69 -35.16
CA HIS A 420 -6.22 7.23 -35.20
C HIS A 420 -5.57 6.65 -33.92
N PRO A 421 -6.20 5.72 -33.18
CA PRO A 421 -5.69 5.26 -31.88
C PRO A 421 -4.31 4.59 -31.98
N MET A 422 -3.99 3.96 -33.10
CA MET A 422 -2.60 3.51 -33.36
C MET A 422 -1.62 4.67 -33.55
N ALA A 423 -2.07 5.83 -34.04
CA ALA A 423 -1.23 7.01 -34.16
C ALA A 423 -0.99 7.68 -32.80
N LEU A 424 -2.00 7.70 -31.92
CA LEU A 424 -1.82 8.11 -30.53
C LEU A 424 -0.89 7.15 -29.78
N ALA A 425 -1.13 5.83 -29.88
CA ALA A 425 -0.29 4.82 -29.24
C ALA A 425 1.15 4.81 -29.80
N ALA A 426 1.34 4.98 -31.11
CA ALA A 426 2.67 5.09 -31.72
C ALA A 426 3.39 6.40 -31.35
N LEU A 427 2.66 7.51 -31.24
CA LEU A 427 3.19 8.78 -30.71
C LEU A 427 3.57 8.66 -29.24
N MET A 428 2.77 7.94 -28.44
CA MET A 428 3.03 7.64 -27.02
C MET A 428 4.17 6.63 -26.83
N MET A 429 4.44 5.78 -27.82
CA MET A 429 5.53 4.79 -27.84
C MET A 429 6.78 5.26 -28.60
N GLY A 430 6.81 6.50 -29.10
CA GLY A 430 7.95 7.08 -29.81
C GLY A 430 8.27 6.45 -31.18
N LEU A 431 7.31 5.78 -31.82
CA LEU A 431 7.47 5.12 -33.11
C LEU A 431 7.03 6.03 -34.27
N PRO A 432 7.78 6.12 -35.38
CA PRO A 432 7.38 6.92 -36.54
C PRO A 432 6.14 6.30 -37.23
N LEU A 433 5.16 7.14 -37.56
CA LEU A 433 3.91 6.71 -38.18
C LEU A 433 4.15 6.20 -39.61
N PRO A 434 3.55 5.06 -40.03
CA PRO A 434 3.61 4.61 -41.41
C PRO A 434 2.79 5.53 -42.34
N PRO A 435 3.27 5.84 -43.56
CA PRO A 435 2.53 6.67 -44.50
C PRO A 435 1.33 5.90 -45.08
N GLY A 436 0.12 6.48 -44.99
CA GLY A 436 -1.08 6.00 -45.70
C GLY A 436 -2.32 5.65 -44.87
N MET A 437 -2.41 6.05 -43.60
CA MET A 437 -3.56 5.76 -42.72
C MET A 437 -4.67 6.85 -42.69
N GLU A 438 -4.61 7.83 -43.60
CA GLU A 438 -5.58 8.92 -43.72
C GLU A 438 -6.80 8.46 -44.54
N GLY A 439 -7.84 7.98 -43.86
CA GLY A 439 -9.18 7.88 -44.43
C GLY A 439 -9.59 6.48 -44.86
N THR A 440 -10.26 5.77 -43.95
CA THR A 440 -11.50 5.01 -44.16
C THR A 440 -11.63 4.01 -43.02
N MET A 441 -12.39 4.32 -41.97
CA MET A 441 -13.14 3.36 -41.13
C MET A 441 -13.99 4.17 -40.14
N ASP A 442 -15.15 4.63 -40.59
CA ASP A 442 -16.19 5.20 -39.73
C ASP A 442 -16.98 4.06 -39.05
N ASP A 443 -17.41 4.32 -37.81
CA ASP A 443 -18.48 3.63 -37.06
C ASP A 443 -18.19 2.34 -36.26
N ALA A 444 -16.99 2.16 -35.72
CA ALA A 444 -16.82 1.28 -34.56
C ALA A 444 -15.96 1.97 -33.51
N ASP A 445 -16.56 2.39 -32.40
CA ASP A 445 -15.84 2.76 -31.18
C ASP A 445 -15.17 1.49 -30.59
N PRO A 446 -13.85 1.31 -30.77
CA PRO A 446 -13.14 0.13 -30.29
C PRO A 446 -12.66 0.32 -28.85
N LEU A 447 -12.85 1.51 -28.24
CA LEU A 447 -12.46 1.80 -26.87
C LEU A 447 -13.55 1.41 -25.85
N GLY A 448 -14.78 1.14 -26.29
CA GLY A 448 -15.76 0.40 -25.50
C GLY A 448 -15.33 -1.04 -25.13
N TYR A 449 -14.21 -1.53 -25.69
CA TYR A 449 -13.64 -2.86 -25.39
C TYR A 449 -12.40 -2.83 -24.49
N ILE A 450 -11.86 -1.66 -24.17
CA ILE A 450 -10.82 -1.53 -23.14
C ILE A 450 -11.38 -0.61 -22.06
N ASP A 451 -12.34 -1.17 -21.31
CA ASP A 451 -12.72 -0.71 -19.98
C ASP A 451 -11.51 -0.95 -19.06
N VAL A 452 -10.42 -0.20 -19.32
CA VAL A 452 -9.25 -0.16 -18.45
C VAL A 452 -9.76 0.48 -17.19
N ASP A 453 -9.91 -0.32 -16.15
CA ASP A 453 -10.23 0.20 -14.84
C ASP A 453 -9.14 1.24 -14.49
N ILE A 454 -9.56 2.51 -14.45
CA ILE A 454 -8.69 3.65 -14.17
C ILE A 454 -8.12 3.54 -12.75
N ASP A 455 -8.65 2.65 -11.93
CA ASP A 455 -8.21 2.37 -10.58
C ASP A 455 -7.49 1.01 -10.45
N ASP A 456 -7.18 0.31 -11.54
CA ASP A 456 -6.37 -0.93 -11.55
C ASP A 456 -4.91 -0.72 -11.04
N PRO A 457 -4.52 -1.25 -9.87
CA PRO A 457 -3.17 -1.07 -9.32
C PRO A 457 -2.07 -1.66 -10.20
N GLU A 458 -2.35 -2.65 -11.06
CA GLU A 458 -1.35 -3.24 -11.97
C GLU A 458 -0.94 -2.29 -13.11
N LEU A 459 -1.76 -1.27 -13.37
CA LEU A 459 -1.53 -0.27 -14.42
C LEU A 459 -0.96 1.03 -13.86
N GLU A 460 -0.71 1.11 -12.56
CA GLU A 460 -0.17 2.31 -11.92
C GLU A 460 1.23 2.65 -12.47
N ASP A 461 2.09 1.65 -12.67
CA ASP A 461 3.42 1.83 -13.27
C ASP A 461 3.34 2.48 -14.66
N LEU A 462 2.41 2.02 -15.50
CA LEU A 462 2.18 2.57 -16.82
C LEU A 462 1.55 3.96 -16.73
N ARG A 463 0.59 4.17 -15.81
CA ARG A 463 -0.02 5.48 -15.59
C ARG A 463 1.00 6.51 -15.15
N GLU A 464 1.89 6.20 -14.22
CA GLU A 464 2.93 7.14 -13.78
C GLU A 464 4.01 7.35 -14.83
N GLU A 465 4.32 6.34 -15.65
CA GLU A 465 5.20 6.47 -16.81
C GLU A 465 4.60 7.41 -17.88
N PHE A 466 3.29 7.31 -18.14
CA PHE A 466 2.61 8.07 -19.19
C PHE A 466 1.93 9.37 -18.72
N ARG A 467 1.63 9.50 -17.43
CA ARG A 467 0.95 10.63 -16.76
C ARG A 467 1.51 10.84 -15.34
N PRO A 468 2.77 11.25 -15.21
CA PRO A 468 3.35 11.53 -13.90
C PRO A 468 2.56 12.63 -13.18
N ASN A 469 2.44 12.53 -11.84
CA ASN A 469 1.84 13.57 -11.00
C ASN A 469 2.77 14.81 -10.92
N LEU A 470 2.81 15.59 -12.00
CA LEU A 470 3.70 16.74 -12.15
C LEU A 470 3.48 17.81 -11.08
N LYS A 471 2.22 17.99 -10.64
CA LYS A 471 1.87 18.91 -9.57
C LYS A 471 2.50 18.47 -8.24
N GLY A 472 2.24 17.23 -7.81
CA GLY A 472 2.80 16.69 -6.57
C GLY A 472 4.33 16.69 -6.58
N ARG A 473 4.94 16.34 -7.73
CA ARG A 473 6.39 16.41 -7.92
C ARG A 473 6.93 17.84 -7.75
N LEU A 474 6.32 18.82 -8.41
CA LEU A 474 6.74 20.22 -8.31
C LEU A 474 6.59 20.75 -6.88
N ASP A 475 5.43 20.52 -6.26
CA ASP A 475 5.15 20.95 -4.89
C ASP A 475 6.13 20.33 -3.89
N GLY A 476 6.46 19.05 -4.04
CA GLY A 476 7.47 18.37 -3.23
C GLY A 476 8.87 18.97 -3.38
N TRP A 477 9.32 19.26 -4.61
CA TRP A 477 10.62 19.90 -4.81
C TRP A 477 10.66 21.35 -4.32
N ILE A 478 9.54 22.09 -4.40
CA ILE A 478 9.41 23.40 -3.77
C ILE A 478 9.55 23.28 -2.24
N ALA A 479 8.92 22.28 -1.62
CA ALA A 479 9.03 22.02 -0.20
C ALA A 479 10.49 21.71 0.19
N VAL A 480 11.18 20.83 -0.56
CA VAL A 480 12.63 20.58 -0.39
C VAL A 480 13.42 21.88 -0.48
N GLY A 481 13.19 22.71 -1.50
CA GLY A 481 13.91 23.97 -1.69
C GLY A 481 13.70 25.00 -0.58
N ARG A 482 12.57 24.93 0.13
CA ARG A 482 12.31 25.75 1.33
C ARG A 482 13.05 25.24 2.55
N THR A 483 13.22 23.92 2.67
CA THR A 483 13.90 23.27 3.80
C THR A 483 15.42 23.35 3.69
N VAL A 484 15.97 23.24 2.47
CA VAL A 484 17.42 23.22 2.24
C VAL A 484 18.03 24.61 2.33
N LYS A 485 19.13 24.76 3.09
CA LYS A 485 19.89 26.01 3.15
C LYS A 485 20.35 26.44 1.75
N GLY A 486 20.08 27.68 1.34
CA GLY A 486 20.38 28.15 -0.02
C GLY A 486 19.41 27.67 -1.11
N GLY A 487 18.46 26.78 -0.78
CA GLY A 487 17.43 26.31 -1.71
C GLY A 487 16.51 27.44 -2.21
N MET A 488 16.23 28.45 -1.39
CA MET A 488 15.48 29.65 -1.84
C MET A 488 16.13 30.39 -3.01
N ALA A 489 17.48 30.43 -3.07
CA ALA A 489 18.18 31.04 -4.19
C ALA A 489 18.05 30.19 -5.47
N VAL A 490 18.05 28.86 -5.33
CA VAL A 490 17.77 27.93 -6.43
C VAL A 490 16.33 28.09 -6.91
N LEU A 491 15.35 28.14 -6.01
CA LEU A 491 13.95 28.36 -6.35
C LEU A 491 13.74 29.66 -7.12
N LEU A 492 14.37 30.76 -6.69
CA LEU A 492 14.29 32.04 -7.41
C LEU A 492 14.91 31.94 -8.81
N LYS A 493 16.07 31.29 -8.93
CA LYS A 493 16.73 31.06 -10.22
C LYS A 493 15.85 30.24 -11.17
N VAL A 494 15.30 29.12 -10.69
CA VAL A 494 14.37 28.29 -11.47
C VAL A 494 13.13 29.08 -11.84
N TYR A 495 12.55 29.84 -10.91
CA TYR A 495 11.39 30.69 -11.19
C TYR A 495 11.64 31.66 -12.34
N THR A 496 12.81 32.32 -12.37
CA THR A 496 13.20 33.18 -13.51
C THR A 496 13.20 32.40 -14.83
N VAL A 497 13.80 31.20 -14.85
CA VAL A 497 13.81 30.34 -16.05
C VAL A 497 12.39 29.91 -16.45
N VAL A 498 11.53 29.58 -15.48
CA VAL A 498 10.14 29.20 -15.73
C VAL A 498 9.34 30.35 -16.33
N VAL A 499 9.51 31.58 -15.82
CA VAL A 499 8.84 32.77 -16.36
C VAL A 499 9.32 33.08 -17.78
N GLU A 500 10.61 32.87 -18.08
CA GLU A 500 11.15 33.02 -19.44
C GLU A 500 10.64 31.94 -20.41
N MET A 501 10.54 30.70 -19.95
CA MET A 501 10.08 29.56 -20.75
C MET A 501 8.57 29.59 -20.98
N MET A 502 7.79 29.93 -19.97
CA MET A 502 6.32 29.91 -19.97
C MET A 502 5.75 31.28 -19.56
N PRO A 503 5.98 32.35 -20.34
CA PRO A 503 5.58 33.71 -19.98
C PRO A 503 4.06 33.90 -19.80
N PHE A 504 3.26 33.03 -20.44
CA PHE A 504 1.80 33.02 -20.31
C PHE A 504 1.33 32.70 -18.88
N MET A 505 2.12 31.97 -18.08
CA MET A 505 1.79 31.66 -16.69
C MET A 505 1.75 32.90 -15.79
N GLY A 506 2.41 34.00 -16.19
CA GLY A 506 2.38 35.28 -15.48
C GLY A 506 1.11 36.11 -15.74
N VAL A 507 0.18 35.60 -16.55
CA VAL A 507 -0.97 36.35 -17.07
C VAL A 507 -2.27 35.57 -16.76
N PRO A 508 -2.94 35.83 -15.62
CA PRO A 508 -4.05 35.00 -15.15
C PRO A 508 -5.18 34.81 -16.14
N ASP A 509 -5.57 35.87 -16.85
CA ASP A 509 -6.66 35.83 -17.84
C ASP A 509 -6.31 35.03 -19.11
N VAL A 510 -5.02 34.89 -19.44
CA VAL A 510 -4.57 33.96 -20.49
C VAL A 510 -4.66 32.52 -20.00
N VAL A 511 -4.25 32.25 -18.76
CA VAL A 511 -4.33 30.91 -18.14
C VAL A 511 -5.79 30.45 -18.01
N ASP A 512 -6.68 31.34 -17.62
CA ASP A 512 -8.12 31.06 -17.50
C ASP A 512 -8.71 30.64 -18.86
N GLU A 513 -8.39 31.38 -19.93
CA GLU A 513 -8.86 31.05 -21.28
C GLU A 513 -8.24 29.75 -21.81
N MET A 514 -6.94 29.51 -21.59
CA MET A 514 -6.29 28.23 -21.93
C MET A 514 -6.97 27.07 -21.19
N THR A 515 -7.29 27.24 -19.91
CA THR A 515 -7.98 26.23 -19.09
C THR A 515 -9.40 25.99 -19.58
N ALA A 516 -10.15 27.05 -19.89
CA ALA A 516 -11.49 26.95 -20.45
C ALA A 516 -11.47 26.20 -21.79
N ARG A 517 -10.49 26.50 -22.64
CA ARG A 517 -10.31 25.83 -23.93
C ARG A 517 -9.95 24.36 -23.76
N TYR A 518 -9.01 24.05 -22.86
CA TYR A 518 -8.65 22.67 -22.53
C TYR A 518 -9.86 21.86 -22.05
N ARG A 519 -10.68 22.40 -21.13
CA ARG A 519 -11.92 21.74 -20.68
C ARG A 519 -12.92 21.53 -21.82
N SER A 520 -13.01 22.48 -22.75
CA SER A 520 -13.90 22.35 -23.90
C SER A 520 -13.48 21.24 -24.88
N PHE A 521 -12.19 20.89 -24.94
CA PHE A 521 -11.69 19.75 -25.68
C PHE A 521 -12.19 18.43 -25.10
N PHE A 522 -12.10 18.24 -23.78
CA PHE A 522 -12.50 16.97 -23.14
C PHE A 522 -14.01 16.84 -22.88
N SER A 523 -14.76 17.95 -22.93
CA SER A 523 -16.20 17.93 -22.71
C SER A 523 -17.00 17.56 -23.96
N LYS A 524 -16.43 17.67 -25.18
CA LYS A 524 -17.16 17.40 -26.42
C LYS A 524 -17.31 15.92 -26.75
N ASP A 525 -16.45 15.05 -26.20
CA ASP A 525 -16.56 13.60 -26.35
C ASP A 525 -17.74 12.99 -25.55
N GLY A 526 -18.47 13.80 -24.77
CA GLY A 526 -19.67 13.38 -24.03
C GLY A 526 -21.00 13.93 -24.57
N ILE A 527 -21.02 14.70 -25.66
CA ILE A 527 -22.23 15.42 -26.12
C ILE A 527 -22.81 14.84 -27.43
N GLU A 528 -22.09 14.00 -28.18
CA GLU A 528 -22.60 13.44 -29.45
C GLU A 528 -23.56 12.23 -29.31
N THR A 529 -23.82 11.71 -28.11
CA THR A 529 -24.76 10.58 -27.93
C THR A 529 -26.23 10.95 -27.74
N ASP A 530 -26.58 12.22 -27.52
CA ASP A 530 -27.98 12.59 -27.20
C ASP A 530 -28.80 13.19 -28.36
N GLU A 531 -28.20 13.54 -29.51
CA GLU A 531 -28.95 14.15 -30.62
C GLU A 531 -29.52 13.17 -31.67
N LYS A 532 -29.33 11.85 -31.52
CA LYS A 532 -29.89 10.86 -32.47
C LYS A 532 -31.17 10.13 -32.01
N ASN A 533 -31.75 10.46 -30.85
CA ASN A 533 -32.97 9.81 -30.34
C ASN A 533 -34.22 10.71 -30.33
N THR A 534 -34.35 11.63 -31.30
CA THR A 534 -35.62 12.29 -31.59
C THR A 534 -35.91 12.31 -33.09
N THR A 535 -36.19 11.12 -33.66
CA THR A 535 -37.11 10.97 -34.81
C THR A 535 -37.36 9.49 -35.13
N ASN A 536 -38.39 8.91 -34.50
CA ASN A 536 -39.48 8.14 -35.13
C ASN A 536 -40.47 7.61 -34.09
#